data_AF-A0AAW4ZTN3-F1
#
_entry.id   AF-A0AAW4ZTN3-F1
#
_cell.length_a   1.000
_cell.length_b   1.000
_cell.length_c   1.000
_cell.angle_alpha   90.00
_cell.angle_beta   90.00
_cell.angle_gamma   90.00
#
_symmetry.space_group_name_H-M   'P 1'
#
loop_
_entity.id
_entity.type
_entity.pdbx_description
1 polymer ?
#
loop_
_entity_poly.entity_id
_entity_poly.type
_entity_poly.pdbx_seq_one_letter_code
_entity_poly.pdbx_strand_id
1 'polypeptide(L)'
;MTGKVNIFEIRCSSGHAIGVLELDNESSLNALTLTMLRTIQQQLLHWQHDENIVSVIIQAVGKKAFCAGADIRALYYALENDPAIDAIDSTAIVTTDDYIKRANNEQSYLARPFLIDYFTVEYSCDYLIHHYPKPIIAWGNGLIMGGGLGLFIGVSHRVVTPSALLAMPEVKIGLYPDVGATWFLNQLPAGIGLFLGLTGADVNASDALDLTMADHLIVDDKREHLIKQLKHYPWQDTAENQVATVITDMLTAMATDSERQRPPSQMIPYFPQIQAACVAPTLDIVYEQIKAIDGLGCWLENAKQTLIDGSPLSAHICFQQMQQYQQANLAECFLMELSLSVRCGLVGEFKEGIRARLIEKDGQPKWLYKTLSDVDNRLVDSLFTPLWHQQENPLTNLL
;
A
#
# COMPACT_ATOMS: atom_id res chain seq x y z
N MET A 1 -6.88 -19.64 -3.55
CA MET A 1 -8.02 -19.12 -2.77
C MET A 1 -8.65 -18.04 -3.63
N THR A 2 -9.95 -18.11 -3.91
CA THR A 2 -10.60 -17.08 -4.74
C THR A 2 -11.20 -16.04 -3.81
N GLY A 3 -10.41 -15.04 -3.44
CA GLY A 3 -10.95 -13.86 -2.78
C GLY A 3 -12.03 -13.21 -3.66
N LYS A 4 -13.04 -12.63 -3.04
CA LYS A 4 -14.15 -11.96 -3.72
C LYS A 4 -14.48 -10.64 -3.02
N VAL A 5 -15.33 -9.84 -3.65
CA VAL A 5 -15.87 -8.61 -3.07
C VAL A 5 -17.39 -8.75 -3.03
N ASN A 6 -17.97 -8.75 -1.83
CA ASN A 6 -19.41 -8.72 -1.67
C ASN A 6 -19.88 -7.28 -1.95
N ILE A 7 -20.73 -7.12 -2.97
CA ILE A 7 -21.28 -5.82 -3.39
C ILE A 7 -22.75 -5.78 -3.01
N PHE A 8 -23.15 -4.75 -2.26
CA PHE A 8 -24.55 -4.50 -1.94
C PHE A 8 -24.81 -3.03 -1.64
N GLU A 9 -26.09 -2.65 -1.63
CA GLU A 9 -26.53 -1.29 -1.39
C GLU A 9 -27.42 -1.21 -0.15
N ILE A 10 -27.13 -0.25 0.72
CA ILE A 10 -27.96 0.04 1.89
C ILE A 10 -28.96 1.13 1.48
N ARG A 11 -30.23 0.75 1.33
CA ARG A 11 -31.31 1.69 0.99
C ARG A 11 -31.61 2.64 2.16
N CYS A 12 -31.55 3.93 1.90
CA CYS A 12 -31.83 5.01 2.85
C CYS A 12 -33.32 5.37 2.85
N SER A 13 -33.81 5.92 3.97
CA SER A 13 -35.19 6.44 4.06
C SER A 13 -35.46 7.62 3.13
N SER A 14 -34.40 8.28 2.66
CA SER A 14 -34.42 9.36 1.67
C SER A 14 -34.68 8.92 0.22
N GLY A 15 -34.76 7.61 -0.04
CA GLY A 15 -34.81 7.06 -1.40
C GLY A 15 -33.43 6.85 -2.04
N HIS A 16 -32.37 7.40 -1.46
CA HIS A 16 -30.98 7.19 -1.88
C HIS A 16 -30.43 5.86 -1.35
N ALA A 17 -29.17 5.55 -1.66
CA ALA A 17 -28.46 4.38 -1.19
C ALA A 17 -26.99 4.68 -0.86
N ILE A 18 -26.42 3.83 -0.02
CA ILE A 18 -24.98 3.76 0.26
C ILE A 18 -24.44 2.50 -0.40
N GLY A 19 -23.46 2.63 -1.29
CA GLY A 19 -22.78 1.47 -1.88
C GLY A 19 -21.84 0.83 -0.85
N VAL A 20 -21.77 -0.49 -0.81
CA VAL A 20 -20.84 -1.21 0.07
C VAL A 20 -20.00 -2.19 -0.74
N LEU A 21 -18.69 -2.04 -0.63
CA LEU A 21 -17.68 -2.99 -1.07
C LEU A 21 -17.13 -3.69 0.17
N GLU A 22 -17.44 -4.98 0.34
CA GLU A 22 -16.91 -5.78 1.43
C GLU A 22 -15.88 -6.79 0.91
N LEU A 23 -14.62 -6.59 1.28
CA LEU A 23 -13.51 -7.49 0.96
C LEU A 23 -13.71 -8.83 1.68
N ASP A 24 -13.78 -9.92 0.93
CA ASP A 24 -14.03 -11.27 1.45
C ASP A 24 -12.96 -12.25 0.93
N ASN A 25 -11.85 -12.26 1.67
CA ASN A 25 -10.79 -13.26 1.56
C ASN A 25 -10.19 -13.51 2.96
N GLU A 26 -11.05 -13.75 3.95
CA GLU A 26 -10.68 -13.78 5.37
C GLU A 26 -9.53 -14.78 5.66
N SER A 27 -9.54 -15.93 4.98
CA SER A 27 -8.49 -16.96 5.11
C SER A 27 -7.09 -16.48 4.72
N SER A 28 -6.99 -15.44 3.88
CA SER A 28 -5.75 -14.79 3.48
C SER A 28 -5.65 -13.35 3.99
N LEU A 29 -6.32 -13.04 5.11
CA LEU A 29 -6.32 -11.68 5.70
C LEU A 29 -6.78 -10.61 4.70
N ASN A 30 -7.78 -10.95 3.89
CA ASN A 30 -8.39 -10.10 2.88
C ASN A 30 -7.42 -9.61 1.79
N ALA A 31 -6.35 -10.37 1.52
CA ALA A 31 -5.39 -10.07 0.46
C ALA A 31 -6.07 -9.89 -0.91
N LEU A 32 -5.66 -8.85 -1.64
CA LEU A 32 -6.26 -8.40 -2.90
C LEU A 32 -5.84 -9.28 -4.06
N THR A 33 -6.81 -9.94 -4.66
CA THR A 33 -6.60 -10.64 -5.94
C THR A 33 -6.88 -9.70 -7.11
N LEU A 34 -6.32 -9.99 -8.28
CA LEU A 34 -6.64 -9.26 -9.51
C LEU A 34 -8.14 -9.22 -9.81
N THR A 35 -8.87 -10.31 -9.52
CA THR A 35 -10.32 -10.36 -9.68
C THR A 35 -11.01 -9.38 -8.73
N MET A 36 -10.59 -9.31 -7.46
CA MET A 36 -11.14 -8.37 -6.49
C MET A 36 -10.90 -6.92 -6.93
N LEU A 37 -9.68 -6.58 -7.35
CA LEU A 37 -9.34 -5.24 -7.85
C LEU A 37 -10.21 -4.82 -9.04
N ARG A 38 -10.36 -5.71 -10.03
CA ARG A 38 -11.26 -5.46 -11.18
C ARG A 38 -12.70 -5.27 -10.74
N THR A 39 -13.19 -6.08 -9.80
CA THR A 39 -14.55 -5.97 -9.27
C THR A 39 -14.76 -4.63 -8.53
N ILE A 40 -13.80 -4.21 -7.71
CA ILE A 40 -13.84 -2.90 -7.02
C ILE A 40 -13.88 -1.77 -8.03
N GLN A 41 -12.92 -1.74 -8.97
CA GLN A 41 -12.81 -0.69 -9.97
C GLN A 41 -14.08 -0.58 -10.83
N GLN A 42 -14.59 -1.71 -11.33
CA GLN A 42 -15.81 -1.73 -12.13
C GLN A 42 -17.02 -1.21 -11.35
N GLN A 43 -17.17 -1.63 -10.10
CA GLN A 43 -18.31 -1.21 -9.28
C GLN A 43 -18.21 0.28 -8.90
N LEU A 44 -17.01 0.78 -8.59
CA LEU A 44 -16.79 2.21 -8.35
C LEU A 44 -17.13 3.02 -9.60
N LEU A 45 -16.67 2.64 -10.79
CA LEU A 45 -17.02 3.32 -12.04
C LEU A 45 -18.54 3.32 -12.29
N HIS A 46 -19.25 2.24 -11.93
CA HIS A 46 -20.70 2.19 -12.03
C HIS A 46 -21.38 3.19 -11.08
N TRP A 47 -21.03 3.13 -9.78
CA TRP A 47 -21.61 4.00 -8.76
C TRP A 47 -21.20 5.47 -8.90
N GLN A 48 -20.12 5.76 -9.63
CA GLN A 48 -19.66 7.12 -9.88
C GLN A 48 -20.75 7.96 -10.55
N HIS A 49 -21.51 7.35 -11.45
CA HIS A 49 -22.54 7.99 -12.26
C HIS A 49 -23.97 7.70 -11.78
N ASP A 50 -24.17 6.90 -10.73
CA ASP A 50 -25.50 6.60 -10.19
C ASP A 50 -25.94 7.67 -9.18
N GLU A 51 -26.85 8.55 -9.58
CA GLU A 51 -27.40 9.62 -8.73
C GLU A 51 -28.07 9.10 -7.43
N ASN A 52 -28.49 7.83 -7.38
CA ASN A 52 -29.05 7.25 -6.17
C ASN A 52 -27.98 6.95 -5.10
N ILE A 53 -26.72 6.79 -5.48
CA ILE A 53 -25.62 6.48 -4.56
C ILE A 53 -25.02 7.78 -4.05
N VAL A 54 -25.14 8.05 -2.75
CA VAL A 54 -24.62 9.27 -2.12
C VAL A 54 -23.22 9.10 -1.57
N SER A 55 -22.85 7.89 -1.14
CA SER A 55 -21.50 7.57 -0.67
C SER A 55 -21.22 6.08 -0.81
N VAL A 56 -19.95 5.70 -0.64
CA VAL A 56 -19.49 4.31 -0.65
C VAL A 56 -18.83 3.96 0.68
N ILE A 57 -18.98 2.73 1.15
CA ILE A 57 -18.23 2.15 2.25
C ILE A 57 -17.36 1.02 1.71
N ILE A 58 -16.06 1.06 2.01
CA ILE A 58 -15.15 -0.07 1.84
C ILE A 58 -14.91 -0.68 3.22
N GLN A 59 -15.24 -1.95 3.37
CA GLN A 59 -15.08 -2.70 4.62
C GLN A 59 -14.55 -4.10 4.31
N ALA A 60 -14.31 -4.91 5.35
CA ALA A 60 -13.83 -6.27 5.18
C ALA A 60 -14.54 -7.27 6.09
N VAL A 61 -14.57 -8.53 5.66
CA VAL A 61 -15.03 -9.66 6.46
C VAL A 61 -13.99 -9.97 7.54
N GLY A 62 -14.48 -10.27 8.74
CA GLY A 62 -13.64 -10.61 9.88
C GLY A 62 -13.02 -9.41 10.57
N LYS A 63 -12.33 -9.66 11.70
CA LYS A 63 -11.79 -8.61 12.57
C LYS A 63 -10.27 -8.43 12.48
N LYS A 64 -9.57 -9.40 11.88
CA LYS A 64 -8.11 -9.47 11.90
C LYS A 64 -7.44 -8.50 10.91
N ALA A 65 -8.07 -8.26 9.77
CA ALA A 65 -7.50 -7.44 8.71
C ALA A 65 -8.61 -6.79 7.90
N PHE A 66 -8.43 -5.52 7.59
CA PHE A 66 -9.12 -4.85 6.51
C PHE A 66 -8.59 -5.39 5.19
N CYS A 67 -7.27 -5.31 5.00
CA CYS A 67 -6.55 -5.93 3.90
C CYS A 67 -5.06 -5.97 4.24
N ALA A 68 -4.44 -7.15 4.14
CA ALA A 68 -3.03 -7.35 4.43
C ALA A 68 -2.09 -7.22 3.21
N GLY A 69 -2.58 -6.71 2.08
CA GLY A 69 -1.80 -6.44 0.87
C GLY A 69 -2.27 -7.21 -0.36
N ALA A 70 -1.43 -7.27 -1.38
CA ALA A 70 -1.66 -8.02 -2.61
C ALA A 70 -1.67 -9.55 -2.40
N ASP A 71 -2.35 -10.30 -3.26
CA ASP A 71 -2.20 -11.76 -3.37
C ASP A 71 -0.87 -12.11 -4.03
N ILE A 72 0.21 -11.93 -3.27
CA ILE A 72 1.58 -12.13 -3.74
C ILE A 72 1.90 -13.59 -4.07
N ARG A 73 1.04 -14.56 -3.73
CA ARG A 73 1.19 -15.95 -4.21
C ARG A 73 0.91 -16.06 -5.70
N ALA A 74 -0.09 -15.35 -6.22
CA ALA A 74 -0.39 -15.34 -7.64
C ALA A 74 0.79 -14.73 -8.44
N LEU A 75 1.35 -13.62 -7.93
CA LEU A 75 2.53 -12.98 -8.52
C LEU A 75 3.76 -13.91 -8.49
N TYR A 76 3.99 -14.60 -7.36
CA TYR A 76 5.05 -15.60 -7.25
C TYR A 76 4.92 -16.72 -8.29
N TYR A 77 3.74 -17.32 -8.43
CA TYR A 77 3.56 -18.41 -9.38
C TYR A 77 3.61 -17.96 -10.84
N ALA A 78 3.27 -16.70 -11.15
CA ALA A 78 3.50 -16.16 -12.48
C ALA A 78 5.00 -16.07 -12.81
N LEU A 79 5.83 -15.69 -11.83
CA LEU A 79 7.29 -15.64 -11.93
C LEU A 79 7.93 -17.04 -11.98
N GLU A 80 7.50 -17.95 -11.11
CA GLU A 80 8.01 -19.31 -11.01
C GLU A 80 7.75 -20.14 -12.28
N ASN A 81 6.59 -19.94 -12.92
CA ASN A 81 6.19 -20.73 -14.08
C ASN A 81 6.58 -20.08 -15.43
N ASP A 82 7.35 -18.99 -15.42
CA ASP A 82 7.85 -18.36 -16.63
C ASP A 82 9.30 -18.82 -16.93
N PRO A 83 9.51 -19.71 -17.92
CA PRO A 83 10.83 -20.26 -18.23
C PRO A 83 11.85 -19.19 -18.66
N ALA A 84 11.40 -18.00 -19.08
CA ALA A 84 12.30 -16.92 -19.47
C ALA A 84 12.96 -16.26 -18.24
N ILE A 85 12.42 -16.44 -17.03
CA ILE A 85 12.97 -15.85 -15.80
C ILE A 85 14.21 -16.61 -15.33
N ASP A 86 14.18 -17.94 -15.36
CA ASP A 86 15.24 -18.80 -14.79
C ASP A 86 16.38 -19.10 -15.79
N ALA A 87 16.25 -18.71 -17.06
CA ALA A 87 17.23 -19.03 -18.12
C ALA A 87 18.62 -18.39 -17.91
N ILE A 88 18.70 -17.31 -17.12
CA ILE A 88 19.92 -16.50 -16.92
C ILE A 88 20.83 -17.08 -15.81
N ASP A 89 20.32 -17.95 -14.94
CA ASP A 89 21.11 -18.55 -13.82
C ASP A 89 21.98 -19.75 -14.25
N SER A 90 22.15 -19.96 -15.56
CA SER A 90 22.94 -21.07 -16.11
C SER A 90 24.46 -20.80 -16.17
N THR A 91 24.91 -19.59 -15.80
CA THR A 91 26.34 -19.21 -15.76
C THR A 91 26.84 -19.09 -14.31
N ALA A 92 28.09 -19.49 -14.05
CA ALA A 92 28.64 -19.60 -12.70
C ALA A 92 28.86 -18.26 -11.96
N ILE A 93 28.75 -17.12 -12.64
CA ILE A 93 28.88 -15.77 -12.07
C ILE A 93 27.85 -14.87 -12.76
N VAL A 94 26.84 -14.44 -12.00
CA VAL A 94 25.82 -13.47 -12.45
C VAL A 94 26.36 -12.06 -12.21
N THR A 95 26.28 -11.19 -13.21
CA THR A 95 26.77 -9.80 -13.13
C THR A 95 25.61 -8.80 -12.97
N THR A 96 25.91 -7.55 -12.60
CA THR A 96 24.90 -6.46 -12.59
C THR A 96 24.19 -6.34 -13.95
N ASP A 97 24.93 -6.49 -15.05
CA ASP A 97 24.37 -6.38 -16.40
C ASP A 97 23.37 -7.52 -16.68
N ASP A 98 23.51 -8.68 -16.05
CA ASP A 98 22.57 -9.79 -16.17
C ASP A 98 21.27 -9.51 -15.39
N TYR A 99 21.35 -8.88 -14.21
CA TYR A 99 20.15 -8.41 -13.49
C TYR A 99 19.43 -7.30 -14.25
N ILE A 100 20.17 -6.37 -14.86
CA ILE A 100 19.59 -5.33 -15.73
C ILE A 100 18.88 -5.99 -16.92
N LYS A 101 19.49 -6.97 -17.59
CA LYS A 101 18.83 -7.72 -18.68
C LYS A 101 17.57 -8.43 -18.18
N ARG A 102 17.62 -9.05 -17.00
CA ARG A 102 16.46 -9.73 -16.40
C ARG A 102 15.30 -8.76 -16.14
N ALA A 103 15.58 -7.59 -15.56
CA ALA A 103 14.61 -6.52 -15.32
C ALA A 103 13.91 -6.03 -16.60
N ASN A 104 14.58 -6.17 -17.76
CA ASN A 104 14.11 -5.75 -19.08
C ASN A 104 13.73 -6.95 -19.96
N ASN A 105 13.47 -8.14 -19.40
CA ASN A 105 13.27 -9.34 -20.19
C ASN A 105 11.94 -9.33 -20.96
N GLU A 106 11.97 -8.89 -22.22
CA GLU A 106 10.82 -8.89 -23.13
C GLU A 106 10.39 -10.29 -23.58
N GLN A 107 11.22 -11.31 -23.37
CA GLN A 107 10.88 -12.70 -23.69
C GLN A 107 10.03 -13.38 -22.60
N SER A 108 9.86 -12.74 -21.43
CA SER A 108 8.91 -13.17 -20.41
C SER A 108 7.48 -13.04 -20.94
N TYR A 109 6.87 -14.19 -21.23
CA TYR A 109 5.54 -14.28 -21.84
C TYR A 109 4.43 -14.55 -20.82
N LEU A 110 4.78 -14.91 -19.58
CA LEU A 110 3.82 -15.17 -18.51
C LEU A 110 3.94 -14.11 -17.40
N ALA A 111 5.13 -13.96 -16.81
CA ALA A 111 5.34 -13.11 -15.66
C ALA A 111 5.18 -11.62 -16.01
N ARG A 112 5.89 -11.13 -17.03
CA ARG A 112 5.84 -9.72 -17.42
C ARG A 112 4.43 -9.26 -17.78
N PRO A 113 3.66 -9.93 -18.65
CA PRO A 113 2.28 -9.52 -18.93
C PRO A 113 1.37 -9.56 -17.70
N PHE A 114 1.53 -10.56 -16.82
CA PHE A 114 0.74 -10.65 -15.60
C PHE A 114 1.06 -9.53 -14.62
N LEU A 115 2.34 -9.20 -14.41
CA LEU A 115 2.77 -8.08 -13.57
C LEU A 115 2.23 -6.75 -14.12
N ILE A 116 2.34 -6.53 -15.43
CA ILE A 116 1.81 -5.32 -16.07
C ILE A 116 0.30 -5.21 -15.82
N ASP A 117 -0.46 -6.28 -16.08
CA ASP A 117 -1.92 -6.29 -15.89
C ASP A 117 -2.30 -6.08 -14.42
N TYR A 118 -1.63 -6.77 -13.50
CA TYR A 118 -1.88 -6.67 -12.07
C TYR A 118 -1.67 -5.24 -11.56
N PHE A 119 -0.47 -4.69 -11.73
CA PHE A 119 -0.13 -3.35 -11.22
C PHE A 119 -0.88 -2.24 -11.96
N THR A 120 -1.18 -2.40 -13.26
CA THR A 120 -2.01 -1.43 -13.99
C THR A 120 -3.41 -1.34 -13.38
N VAL A 121 -4.04 -2.49 -13.10
CA VAL A 121 -5.38 -2.50 -12.50
C VAL A 121 -5.34 -1.96 -11.07
N GLU A 122 -4.36 -2.36 -10.26
CA GLU A 122 -4.20 -1.88 -8.89
C GLU A 122 -4.05 -0.36 -8.84
N TYR A 123 -3.08 0.20 -9.59
CA TYR A 123 -2.80 1.64 -9.56
C TYR A 123 -3.91 2.47 -10.21
N SER A 124 -4.59 1.93 -11.22
CA SER A 124 -5.79 2.57 -11.77
C SER A 124 -6.94 2.62 -10.76
N CYS A 125 -7.08 1.56 -9.96
CA CYS A 125 -8.09 1.48 -8.90
C CYS A 125 -7.78 2.45 -7.76
N ASP A 126 -6.53 2.49 -7.29
CA ASP A 126 -6.09 3.42 -6.24
C ASP A 126 -6.26 4.87 -6.70
N TYR A 127 -5.84 5.20 -7.93
CA TYR A 127 -6.03 6.54 -8.48
C TYR A 127 -7.51 6.94 -8.58
N LEU A 128 -8.38 6.01 -9.01
CA LEU A 128 -9.83 6.23 -9.06
C LEU A 128 -10.38 6.53 -7.66
N ILE A 129 -9.92 5.84 -6.63
CA ILE A 129 -10.33 6.05 -5.24
C ILE A 129 -9.92 7.45 -4.77
N HIS A 130 -8.67 7.86 -5.04
CA HIS A 130 -8.16 9.20 -4.70
C HIS A 130 -8.96 10.34 -5.34
N HIS A 131 -9.50 10.12 -6.54
CA HIS A 131 -10.24 11.13 -7.30
C HIS A 131 -11.74 10.86 -7.37
N TYR A 132 -12.25 10.00 -6.48
CA TYR A 132 -13.65 9.60 -6.54
C TYR A 132 -14.56 10.79 -6.18
N PRO A 133 -15.57 11.12 -7.00
CA PRO A 133 -16.34 12.36 -6.84
C PRO A 133 -17.32 12.31 -5.66
N LYS A 134 -17.53 11.13 -5.07
CA LYS A 134 -18.43 10.90 -3.95
C LYS A 134 -17.63 10.48 -2.72
N PRO A 135 -18.12 10.74 -1.50
CA PRO A 135 -17.43 10.29 -0.29
C PRO A 135 -17.25 8.76 -0.26
N ILE A 136 -16.04 8.31 0.06
CA ILE A 136 -15.72 6.91 0.36
C ILE A 136 -15.29 6.84 1.83
N ILE A 137 -15.93 5.96 2.59
CA ILE A 137 -15.58 5.63 3.96
C ILE A 137 -14.84 4.29 3.95
N ALA A 138 -13.57 4.27 4.33
CA ALA A 138 -12.87 3.01 4.60
C ALA A 138 -12.98 2.68 6.08
N TRP A 139 -13.54 1.51 6.41
CA TRP A 139 -13.57 0.99 7.77
C TRP A 139 -12.37 0.07 8.02
N GLY A 140 -11.24 0.66 8.38
CA GLY A 140 -9.96 0.01 8.60
C GLY A 140 -9.84 -0.65 9.98
N ASN A 141 -10.22 -1.92 10.08
CA ASN A 141 -9.98 -2.75 11.28
C ASN A 141 -8.75 -3.66 11.12
N GLY A 142 -8.01 -3.90 12.19
CA GLY A 142 -6.83 -4.79 12.16
C GLY A 142 -5.76 -4.35 11.15
N LEU A 143 -5.20 -5.31 10.42
CA LEU A 143 -4.12 -5.04 9.45
C LEU A 143 -4.61 -4.27 8.22
N ILE A 144 -3.86 -3.23 7.85
CA ILE A 144 -4.03 -2.38 6.66
C ILE A 144 -2.64 -2.23 6.00
N MET A 145 -2.25 -3.15 5.13
CA MET A 145 -0.85 -3.24 4.65
C MET A 145 -0.74 -3.29 3.13
N GLY A 146 0.36 -2.80 2.57
CA GLY A 146 0.66 -2.83 1.14
C GLY A 146 -0.51 -2.32 0.28
N GLY A 147 -0.96 -3.10 -0.72
CA GLY A 147 -2.15 -2.74 -1.51
C GLY A 147 -3.43 -2.50 -0.70
N GLY A 148 -3.57 -3.06 0.49
CA GLY A 148 -4.65 -2.71 1.41
C GLY A 148 -4.57 -1.28 1.93
N LEU A 149 -3.35 -0.78 2.15
CA LEU A 149 -3.09 0.62 2.47
C LEU A 149 -3.30 1.52 1.25
N GLY A 150 -2.99 1.06 0.03
CA GLY A 150 -3.32 1.76 -1.23
C GLY A 150 -4.82 2.07 -1.34
N LEU A 151 -5.67 1.07 -1.16
CA LEU A 151 -7.13 1.26 -1.13
C LEU A 151 -7.59 2.17 0.00
N PHE A 152 -6.89 2.17 1.14
CA PHE A 152 -7.29 2.89 2.34
C PHE A 152 -6.88 4.37 2.29
N ILE A 153 -5.65 4.69 1.89
CA ILE A 153 -5.09 6.04 2.03
C ILE A 153 -5.77 7.06 1.13
N GLY A 154 -6.30 6.60 -0.02
CA GLY A 154 -6.95 7.43 -1.02
C GLY A 154 -8.40 7.78 -0.74
N VAL A 155 -9.07 7.11 0.21
CA VAL A 155 -10.48 7.44 0.49
C VAL A 155 -10.60 8.79 1.20
N SER A 156 -11.77 9.42 1.08
CA SER A 156 -12.02 10.71 1.72
C SER A 156 -12.26 10.63 3.23
N HIS A 157 -12.66 9.47 3.76
CA HIS A 157 -12.90 9.28 5.19
C HIS A 157 -12.27 7.96 5.67
N ARG A 158 -11.09 8.07 6.28
CA ARG A 158 -10.28 6.96 6.78
C ARG A 158 -10.59 6.70 8.24
N VAL A 159 -11.39 5.67 8.50
CA VAL A 159 -11.73 5.26 9.86
C VAL A 159 -10.83 4.11 10.27
N VAL A 160 -10.12 4.26 11.39
CA VAL A 160 -9.36 3.19 12.04
C VAL A 160 -10.05 2.72 13.31
N THR A 161 -9.91 1.43 13.63
CA THR A 161 -10.26 0.91 14.97
C THR A 161 -9.04 0.90 15.90
N PRO A 162 -9.19 0.75 17.23
CA PRO A 162 -8.04 0.61 18.13
C PRO A 162 -7.05 -0.52 17.77
N SER A 163 -7.53 -1.54 17.05
CA SER A 163 -6.73 -2.67 16.58
C SER A 163 -5.96 -2.40 15.29
N ALA A 164 -6.14 -1.24 14.67
CA ALA A 164 -5.58 -0.94 13.36
C ALA A 164 -4.04 -0.88 13.41
N LEU A 165 -3.41 -1.54 12.44
CA LEU A 165 -1.98 -1.51 12.19
C LEU A 165 -1.75 -1.29 10.69
N LEU A 166 -1.23 -0.12 10.33
CA LEU A 166 -0.90 0.26 8.97
C LEU A 166 0.58 -0.02 8.72
N ALA A 167 0.97 -0.56 7.55
CA ALA A 167 2.38 -0.70 7.22
C ALA A 167 2.62 -0.85 5.71
N MET A 168 3.84 -0.49 5.28
CA MET A 168 4.41 -0.83 3.97
C MET A 168 5.58 -1.81 4.18
N PRO A 169 5.32 -3.13 4.34
CA PRO A 169 6.34 -4.11 4.69
C PRO A 169 7.13 -4.65 3.48
N GLU A 170 7.05 -4.02 2.31
CA GLU A 170 7.55 -4.52 1.01
C GLU A 170 9.06 -4.81 1.01
N VAL A 171 9.83 -4.09 1.83
CA VAL A 171 11.27 -4.33 2.02
C VAL A 171 11.57 -5.77 2.49
N LYS A 172 10.63 -6.42 3.18
CA LYS A 172 10.76 -7.81 3.67
C LYS A 172 10.62 -8.85 2.56
N ILE A 173 10.06 -8.46 1.41
CA ILE A 173 9.75 -9.37 0.31
C ILE A 173 10.45 -8.97 -0.99
N GLY A 174 11.43 -8.07 -0.97
CA GLY A 174 12.18 -7.67 -2.17
C GLY A 174 11.38 -6.80 -3.13
N LEU A 175 10.41 -6.04 -2.61
CA LEU A 175 9.70 -4.97 -3.31
C LEU A 175 9.98 -3.64 -2.58
N TYR A 176 9.30 -2.57 -2.95
CA TYR A 176 9.43 -1.23 -2.38
C TYR A 176 8.03 -0.70 -2.04
N PRO A 177 7.89 0.37 -1.25
CA PRO A 177 6.58 0.95 -0.97
C PRO A 177 5.92 1.49 -2.25
N ASP A 178 4.97 0.75 -2.80
CA ASP A 178 4.24 1.04 -4.03
C ASP A 178 2.83 1.60 -3.76
N VAL A 179 1.86 1.39 -4.65
CA VAL A 179 0.43 1.78 -4.47
C VAL A 179 0.23 3.24 -4.05
N GLY A 180 1.01 4.14 -4.64
CA GLY A 180 0.99 5.58 -4.36
C GLY A 180 1.80 5.99 -3.13
N ALA A 181 2.53 5.07 -2.48
CA ALA A 181 3.39 5.38 -1.35
C ALA A 181 4.55 6.32 -1.73
N THR A 182 4.98 6.35 -2.99
CA THR A 182 5.86 7.44 -3.49
C THR A 182 5.27 8.81 -3.17
N TRP A 183 3.96 8.97 -3.35
CA TRP A 183 3.28 10.24 -3.12
C TRP A 183 2.96 10.43 -1.63
N PHE A 184 2.21 9.51 -1.00
CA PHE A 184 1.71 9.78 0.36
C PHE A 184 2.79 9.73 1.44
N LEU A 185 3.85 8.91 1.31
CA LEU A 185 4.95 8.92 2.28
C LEU A 185 5.75 10.21 2.22
N ASN A 186 5.84 10.84 1.05
CA ASN A 186 6.47 12.16 0.89
C ASN A 186 5.61 13.32 1.42
N GLN A 187 4.32 13.09 1.72
CA GLN A 187 3.46 14.08 2.40
C GLN A 187 3.60 14.03 3.93
N LEU A 188 4.21 12.97 4.47
CA LEU A 188 4.45 12.86 5.90
C LEU A 188 5.53 13.84 6.36
N PRO A 189 5.61 14.16 7.67
CA PRO A 189 6.69 14.99 8.19
C PRO A 189 8.07 14.46 7.78
N ALA A 190 8.99 15.39 7.51
CA ALA A 190 10.29 15.08 6.93
C ALA A 190 10.99 13.91 7.64
N GLY A 191 11.46 12.93 6.86
CA GLY A 191 12.16 11.73 7.35
C GLY A 191 11.26 10.57 7.78
N ILE A 192 9.99 10.82 8.12
CA ILE A 192 9.08 9.76 8.60
C ILE A 192 8.72 8.78 7.48
N GLY A 193 8.36 9.29 6.30
CA GLY A 193 8.03 8.43 5.15
C GLY A 193 9.17 7.50 4.77
N LEU A 194 10.40 8.02 4.74
CA LEU A 194 11.59 7.22 4.47
C LEU A 194 11.85 6.16 5.56
N PHE A 195 11.70 6.51 6.84
CA PHE A 195 11.81 5.54 7.92
C PHE A 195 10.79 4.40 7.77
N LEU A 196 9.53 4.74 7.52
CA LEU A 196 8.47 3.75 7.35
C LEU A 196 8.72 2.85 6.14
N GLY A 197 9.14 3.41 5.01
CA GLY A 197 9.44 2.62 3.80
C GLY A 197 10.65 1.70 3.96
N LEU A 198 11.71 2.14 4.65
CA LEU A 198 12.92 1.36 4.87
C LEU A 198 12.75 0.26 5.93
N THR A 199 11.90 0.49 6.93
CA THR A 199 11.76 -0.40 8.09
C THR A 199 10.49 -1.24 8.07
N GLY A 200 9.51 -0.89 7.22
CA GLY A 200 8.18 -1.51 7.23
C GLY A 200 7.53 -1.51 8.61
N ALA A 201 7.82 -0.50 9.44
CA ALA A 201 7.32 -0.41 10.81
C ALA A 201 5.80 -0.23 10.83
N ASP A 202 5.15 -0.86 11.82
CA ASP A 202 3.72 -0.73 12.01
C ASP A 202 3.38 0.68 12.52
N VAL A 203 2.36 1.29 11.94
CA VAL A 203 1.75 2.54 12.40
C VAL A 203 0.42 2.18 13.03
N ASN A 204 0.32 2.29 14.36
CA ASN A 204 -0.92 1.98 15.04
C ASN A 204 -1.97 3.09 14.85
N ALA A 205 -3.20 2.84 15.30
CA ALA A 205 -4.30 3.79 15.16
C ALA A 205 -4.01 5.21 15.68
N SER A 206 -3.20 5.34 16.75
CA SER A 206 -2.86 6.65 17.32
C SER A 206 -1.84 7.39 16.50
N ASP A 207 -0.78 6.70 16.10
CA ASP A 207 0.25 7.27 15.22
C ASP A 207 -0.35 7.59 13.85
N ALA A 208 -1.30 6.79 13.34
CA ALA A 208 -1.98 7.04 12.08
C ALA A 208 -2.80 8.35 12.08
N LEU A 209 -3.48 8.66 13.19
CA LEU A 209 -4.16 9.94 13.38
C LEU A 209 -3.17 11.10 13.41
N ASP A 210 -2.09 10.97 14.20
CA ASP A 210 -1.09 12.03 14.37
C ASP A 210 -0.32 12.32 13.05
N LEU A 211 -0.17 11.29 12.20
CA LEU A 211 0.43 11.38 10.86
C LEU A 211 -0.58 11.73 9.75
N THR A 212 -1.85 11.94 10.07
CA THR A 212 -2.94 12.16 9.09
C THR A 212 -3.09 11.04 8.05
N MET A 213 -2.64 9.83 8.38
CA MET A 213 -2.89 8.61 7.61
C MET A 213 -4.28 8.03 7.90
N ALA A 214 -4.91 8.48 8.98
CA ALA A 214 -6.31 8.24 9.30
C ALA A 214 -6.98 9.53 9.78
N ASP A 215 -8.30 9.62 9.62
CA ASP A 215 -9.09 10.81 9.99
C ASP A 215 -9.83 10.62 11.32
N HIS A 216 -10.28 9.39 11.59
CA HIS A 216 -11.09 9.08 12.77
C HIS A 216 -10.70 7.74 13.40
N LEU A 217 -10.63 7.70 14.73
CA LEU A 217 -10.57 6.46 15.49
C LEU A 217 -11.95 6.14 16.06
N ILE A 218 -12.53 5.01 15.64
CA ILE A 218 -13.85 4.57 16.07
C ILE A 218 -13.79 3.08 16.44
N VAL A 219 -14.36 2.73 17.59
CA VAL A 219 -14.44 1.33 18.03
C VAL A 219 -15.34 0.51 17.11
N ASP A 220 -14.97 -0.75 16.88
CA ASP A 220 -15.57 -1.59 15.83
C ASP A 220 -17.09 -1.83 16.01
N ASP A 221 -17.57 -1.91 17.26
CA ASP A 221 -18.98 -2.13 17.58
C ASP A 221 -19.90 -0.94 17.20
N LYS A 222 -19.31 0.23 16.91
CA LYS A 222 -20.04 1.41 16.45
C LYS A 222 -20.26 1.43 14.94
N ARG A 223 -19.68 0.51 14.15
CA ARG A 223 -19.90 0.47 12.69
C ARG A 223 -21.39 0.37 12.32
N GLU A 224 -22.12 -0.51 13.01
CA GLU A 224 -23.57 -0.65 12.79
C GLU A 224 -24.34 0.63 13.16
N HIS A 225 -23.84 1.39 14.12
CA HIS A 225 -24.44 2.67 14.49
C HIS A 225 -24.27 3.70 13.38
N LEU A 226 -23.07 3.83 12.80
CA LEU A 226 -22.83 4.68 11.63
C LEU A 226 -23.76 4.30 10.48
N ILE A 227 -23.84 3.01 10.14
CA ILE A 227 -24.72 2.52 9.07
C ILE A 227 -26.18 2.91 9.34
N LYS A 228 -26.64 2.80 10.59
CA LYS A 228 -28.00 3.24 10.97
C LYS A 228 -28.17 4.75 10.80
N GLN A 229 -27.19 5.58 11.17
CA GLN A 229 -27.26 7.03 10.98
C GLN A 229 -27.31 7.40 9.50
N LEU A 230 -26.40 6.86 8.67
CA LEU A 230 -26.38 7.07 7.23
C LEU A 230 -27.71 6.65 6.58
N LYS A 231 -28.28 5.52 6.99
CA LYS A 231 -29.54 5.01 6.46
C LYS A 231 -30.73 5.94 6.72
N HIS A 232 -30.76 6.62 7.86
CA HIS A 232 -31.90 7.47 8.26
C HIS A 232 -31.68 8.96 7.99
N TYR A 233 -30.51 9.35 7.48
CA TYR A 233 -30.22 10.74 7.17
C TYR A 233 -31.02 11.23 5.94
N PRO A 234 -31.55 12.47 5.94
CA PRO A 234 -32.38 13.00 4.86
C PRO A 234 -31.55 13.45 3.64
N TRP A 235 -30.92 12.51 2.94
CA TRP A 235 -30.05 12.83 1.79
C TRP A 235 -30.74 13.60 0.65
N GLN A 236 -32.07 13.49 0.52
CA GLN A 236 -32.83 14.23 -0.50
C GLN A 236 -32.79 15.76 -0.31
N ASP A 237 -32.48 16.21 0.91
CA ASP A 237 -32.38 17.62 1.27
C ASP A 237 -30.92 18.09 1.34
N THR A 238 -29.95 17.23 0.97
CA THR A 238 -28.51 17.49 1.08
C THR A 238 -27.92 17.75 -0.29
N ALA A 239 -27.26 18.88 -0.48
CA ALA A 239 -26.54 19.15 -1.72
C ALA A 239 -25.33 18.19 -1.85
N GLU A 240 -25.01 17.77 -3.08
CA GLU A 240 -23.91 16.81 -3.34
C GLU A 240 -22.58 17.23 -2.69
N ASN A 241 -22.26 18.53 -2.76
CA ASN A 241 -21.03 19.09 -2.17
C ASN A 241 -21.03 19.16 -0.62
N GLN A 242 -22.15 18.84 0.04
CA GLN A 242 -22.28 18.81 1.50
C GLN A 242 -22.25 17.39 2.06
N VAL A 243 -22.40 16.35 1.22
CA VAL A 243 -22.46 14.95 1.66
C VAL A 243 -21.21 14.56 2.45
N ALA A 244 -20.02 14.96 1.98
CA ALA A 244 -18.76 14.72 2.68
C ALA A 244 -18.77 15.34 4.09
N THR A 245 -19.14 16.62 4.20
CA THR A 245 -19.18 17.33 5.49
C THR A 245 -20.12 16.65 6.48
N VAL A 246 -21.30 16.21 6.04
CA VAL A 246 -22.25 15.47 6.88
C VAL A 246 -21.64 14.19 7.42
N ILE A 247 -20.94 13.43 6.57
CA ILE A 247 -20.28 12.18 6.97
C ILE A 247 -19.16 12.47 7.98
N THR A 248 -18.33 13.49 7.73
CA THR A 248 -17.29 13.94 8.67
C THR A 248 -17.88 14.31 10.03
N ASP A 249 -19.00 15.03 10.07
CA ASP A 249 -19.65 15.43 11.32
C ASP A 249 -20.15 14.21 12.11
N MET A 250 -20.75 13.22 11.43
CA MET A 250 -21.18 11.96 12.04
C MET A 250 -19.98 11.18 12.63
N LEU A 251 -18.91 11.02 11.85
CA LEU A 251 -17.71 10.29 12.27
C LEU A 251 -17.01 10.99 13.44
N THR A 252 -16.91 12.32 13.41
CA THR A 252 -16.31 13.14 14.47
C THR A 252 -17.07 12.99 15.79
N ALA A 253 -18.41 13.04 15.74
CA ALA A 253 -19.24 12.81 16.92
C ALA A 253 -19.01 11.42 17.53
N MET A 254 -18.87 10.39 16.69
CA MET A 254 -18.62 9.02 17.14
C MET A 254 -17.20 8.78 17.68
N ALA A 255 -16.21 9.47 17.11
CA ALA A 255 -14.80 9.38 17.51
C ALA A 255 -14.58 9.90 18.94
N THR A 256 -15.31 10.95 19.34
CA THR A 256 -15.20 11.56 20.68
C THR A 256 -15.41 10.53 21.81
N ASP A 257 -16.38 9.63 21.64
CA ASP A 257 -16.65 8.55 22.60
C ASP A 257 -15.62 7.41 22.56
N SER A 258 -14.94 7.26 21.42
CA SER A 258 -14.00 6.17 21.15
C SER A 258 -12.58 6.49 21.63
N GLU A 259 -12.27 7.75 21.89
CA GLU A 259 -10.94 8.24 22.30
C GLU A 259 -10.41 7.52 23.55
N ARG A 260 -11.29 7.04 24.44
CA ARG A 260 -10.89 6.27 25.64
C ARG A 260 -10.22 4.93 25.32
N GLN A 261 -10.39 4.40 24.11
CA GLN A 261 -9.78 3.16 23.65
C GLN A 261 -8.60 3.41 22.70
N ARG A 262 -8.17 4.66 22.55
CA ARG A 262 -7.01 5.01 21.74
C ARG A 262 -5.74 4.31 22.29
N PRO A 263 -5.01 3.52 21.48
CA PRO A 263 -3.79 2.88 21.94
C PRO A 263 -2.69 3.91 22.23
N PRO A 264 -1.66 3.61 23.03
CA PRO A 264 -0.53 4.52 23.17
C PRO A 264 0.23 4.64 21.84
N SER A 265 0.63 5.85 21.45
CA SER A 265 1.52 6.08 20.31
C SER A 265 2.85 5.33 20.48
N GLN A 266 3.31 4.65 19.43
CA GLN A 266 4.55 3.88 19.42
C GLN A 266 5.69 4.67 18.78
N MET A 267 5.40 5.48 17.77
CA MET A 267 6.39 6.25 17.01
C MET A 267 6.74 7.58 17.67
N ILE A 268 5.75 8.29 18.22
CA ILE A 268 5.91 9.64 18.79
C ILE A 268 7.12 9.78 19.75
N PRO A 269 7.42 8.82 20.65
CA PRO A 269 8.60 8.91 21.53
C PRO A 269 9.95 8.97 20.80
N TYR A 270 10.01 8.49 19.56
CA TYR A 270 11.23 8.42 18.73
C TYR A 270 11.21 9.43 17.57
N PHE A 271 10.14 10.21 17.45
CA PHE A 271 9.89 11.07 16.30
C PHE A 271 11.07 12.00 15.98
N PRO A 272 11.63 12.78 16.93
CA PRO A 272 12.77 13.64 16.64
C PRO A 272 14.02 12.88 16.17
N GLN A 273 14.29 11.70 16.74
CA GLN A 273 15.43 10.86 16.38
C GLN A 273 15.26 10.27 14.97
N ILE A 274 14.04 9.83 14.63
CA ILE A 274 13.72 9.33 13.30
C ILE A 274 13.92 10.43 12.25
N GLN A 275 13.38 11.63 12.51
CA GLN A 275 13.58 12.76 11.59
C GLN A 275 15.05 13.10 11.41
N ALA A 276 15.82 13.15 12.52
CA ALA A 276 17.25 13.41 12.45
C ALA A 276 18.02 12.33 11.66
N ALA A 277 17.63 11.06 11.79
CA ALA A 277 18.27 9.94 11.10
C ALA A 277 17.98 9.91 9.60
N CYS A 278 16.79 10.34 9.19
CA CYS A 278 16.31 10.17 7.81
C CYS A 278 16.47 11.41 6.91
N VAL A 279 17.19 12.44 7.35
CA VAL A 279 17.49 13.64 6.53
C VAL A 279 18.93 13.69 6.03
N ALA A 280 19.71 12.63 6.26
CA ALA A 280 21.08 12.53 5.79
C ALA A 280 21.16 12.37 4.26
N PRO A 281 22.26 12.82 3.61
CA PRO A 281 22.36 12.90 2.15
C PRO A 281 22.56 11.56 1.45
N THR A 282 22.93 10.50 2.17
CA THR A 282 23.18 9.17 1.60
C THR A 282 22.49 8.08 2.40
N LEU A 283 22.10 7.01 1.71
CA LEU A 283 21.46 5.86 2.34
C LEU A 283 22.34 5.21 3.42
N ASP A 284 23.66 5.09 3.20
CA ASP A 284 24.56 4.50 4.20
C ASP A 284 24.50 5.25 5.55
N ILE A 285 24.44 6.58 5.51
CA ILE A 285 24.35 7.40 6.72
C ILE A 285 22.97 7.24 7.36
N VAL A 286 21.89 7.30 6.56
CA VAL A 286 20.53 7.09 7.05
C VAL A 286 20.41 5.73 7.73
N TYR A 287 20.93 4.68 7.11
CA TYR A 287 20.87 3.31 7.60
C TYR A 287 21.58 3.14 8.95
N GLU A 288 22.81 3.65 9.07
CA GLU A 288 23.54 3.59 10.34
C GLU A 288 22.89 4.46 11.42
N GLN A 289 22.34 5.62 11.06
CA GLN A 289 21.64 6.49 12.01
C GLN A 289 20.34 5.85 12.52
N ILE A 290 19.54 5.20 11.68
CA ILE A 290 18.34 4.47 12.12
C ILE A 290 18.72 3.35 13.10
N LYS A 291 19.76 2.56 12.79
CA LYS A 291 20.25 1.50 13.67
C LYS A 291 20.71 2.04 15.02
N ALA A 292 21.30 3.24 15.03
CA ALA A 292 21.82 3.90 16.22
C ALA A 292 20.77 4.66 17.06
N ILE A 293 19.49 4.71 16.66
CA ILE A 293 18.46 5.39 17.46
C ILE A 293 18.33 4.69 18.82
N ASP A 294 18.65 5.38 19.92
CA ASP A 294 18.52 4.81 21.26
C ASP A 294 17.06 4.64 21.67
N GLY A 295 16.72 3.47 22.24
CA GLY A 295 15.39 3.15 22.73
C GLY A 295 15.30 1.72 23.25
N LEU A 296 14.38 1.47 24.19
CA LEU A 296 14.13 0.12 24.75
C LEU A 296 12.74 -0.42 24.36
N GLY A 297 12.11 0.15 23.33
CA GLY A 297 10.79 -0.27 22.87
C GLY A 297 10.87 -1.37 21.81
N CYS A 298 10.09 -2.45 21.99
CA CYS A 298 10.01 -3.55 21.02
C CYS A 298 9.65 -3.06 19.60
N TRP A 299 8.85 -1.99 19.48
CA TRP A 299 8.47 -1.41 18.20
C TRP A 299 9.69 -0.93 17.39
N LEU A 300 10.56 -0.11 18.00
CA LEU A 300 11.74 0.43 17.34
C LEU A 300 12.76 -0.68 17.01
N GLU A 301 12.97 -1.62 17.94
CA GLU A 301 13.88 -2.75 17.72
C GLU A 301 13.40 -3.65 16.59
N ASN A 302 12.08 -3.90 16.46
CA ASN A 302 11.52 -4.64 15.32
C ASN A 302 11.70 -3.88 13.99
N ALA A 303 11.58 -2.55 14.00
CA ALA A 303 11.80 -1.71 12.82
C ALA A 303 13.27 -1.78 12.37
N LYS A 304 14.22 -1.66 13.30
CA LYS A 304 15.66 -1.82 13.03
C LYS A 304 15.99 -3.23 12.54
N GLN A 305 15.42 -4.26 13.16
CA GLN A 305 15.65 -5.63 12.74
C GLN A 305 15.12 -5.88 11.32
N THR A 306 13.96 -5.31 10.98
CA THR A 306 13.43 -5.37 9.61
C THR A 306 14.36 -4.67 8.62
N LEU A 307 14.90 -3.51 8.96
CA LEU A 307 15.87 -2.79 8.13
C LEU A 307 17.14 -3.65 7.88
N ILE A 308 17.56 -4.43 8.87
CA ILE A 308 18.74 -5.32 8.78
C ILE A 308 18.44 -6.56 7.93
N ASP A 309 17.28 -7.18 8.12
CA ASP A 309 16.92 -8.45 7.46
C ASP A 309 16.29 -8.25 6.07
N GLY A 310 15.89 -7.02 5.76
CA GLY A 310 15.26 -6.63 4.50
C GLY A 310 16.22 -6.65 3.31
N SER A 311 15.67 -6.52 2.11
CA SER A 311 16.49 -6.46 0.89
C SER A 311 17.32 -5.16 0.85
N PRO A 312 18.65 -5.26 0.63
CA PRO A 312 19.48 -4.08 0.38
C PRO A 312 19.07 -3.31 -0.87
N LEU A 313 18.69 -3.99 -1.96
CA LEU A 313 18.25 -3.34 -3.19
C LEU A 313 16.92 -2.60 -2.98
N SER A 314 15.97 -3.18 -2.25
CA SER A 314 14.72 -2.51 -1.84
C SER A 314 14.99 -1.24 -1.03
N ALA A 315 15.98 -1.25 -0.14
CA ALA A 315 16.37 -0.07 0.61
C ALA A 315 16.93 1.05 -0.29
N HIS A 316 17.75 0.70 -1.29
CA HIS A 316 18.23 1.64 -2.32
C HIS A 316 17.08 2.20 -3.17
N ILE A 317 16.16 1.34 -3.61
CA ILE A 317 14.97 1.75 -4.37
C ILE A 317 14.13 2.72 -3.53
N CYS A 318 13.81 2.37 -2.28
CA CYS A 318 13.01 3.22 -1.40
C CYS A 318 13.68 4.58 -1.16
N PHE A 319 15.00 4.60 -0.90
CA PHE A 319 15.73 5.85 -0.74
C PHE A 319 15.67 6.71 -2.01
N GLN A 320 15.95 6.13 -3.17
CA GLN A 320 15.92 6.85 -4.45
C GLN A 320 14.52 7.37 -4.80
N GLN A 321 13.49 6.55 -4.59
CA GLN A 321 12.08 6.88 -4.78
C GLN A 321 11.68 8.10 -3.93
N MET A 322 12.03 8.09 -2.63
CA MET A 322 11.71 9.18 -1.69
C MET A 322 12.53 10.46 -1.93
N GLN A 323 13.65 10.40 -2.66
CA GLN A 323 14.43 11.59 -3.00
C GLN A 323 14.04 12.19 -4.35
N GLN A 324 13.87 11.36 -5.38
CA GLN A 324 13.64 11.82 -6.76
C GLN A 324 12.21 12.32 -7.00
N TYR A 325 11.23 11.79 -6.26
CA TYR A 325 9.80 12.04 -6.51
C TYR A 325 9.12 12.88 -5.43
N GLN A 326 9.87 13.64 -4.62
CA GLN A 326 9.32 14.49 -3.53
C GLN A 326 8.30 15.52 -4.02
N GLN A 327 8.41 15.96 -5.27
CA GLN A 327 7.56 16.99 -5.87
C GLN A 327 6.64 16.44 -6.95
N ALA A 328 6.64 15.12 -7.17
CA ALA A 328 5.79 14.49 -8.16
C ALA A 328 4.33 14.45 -7.70
N ASN A 329 3.41 14.63 -8.63
CA ASN A 329 2.00 14.41 -8.35
C ASN A 329 1.66 12.92 -8.34
N LEU A 330 0.46 12.57 -7.87
CA LEU A 330 0.05 11.17 -7.71
C LEU A 330 0.05 10.38 -9.04
N ALA A 331 -0.35 11.00 -10.15
CA ALA A 331 -0.34 10.34 -11.46
C ALA A 331 1.10 10.03 -11.90
N GLU A 332 2.00 11.01 -11.81
CA GLU A 332 3.43 10.85 -12.11
C GLU A 332 4.06 9.73 -11.28
N CYS A 333 3.70 9.64 -10.00
CA CYS A 333 4.11 8.56 -9.11
C CYS A 333 3.63 7.20 -9.63
N PHE A 334 2.34 7.03 -9.96
CA PHE A 334 1.84 5.75 -10.46
C PHE A 334 2.44 5.33 -11.82
N LEU A 335 2.68 6.29 -12.73
CA LEU A 335 3.36 6.00 -14.00
C LEU A 335 4.78 5.44 -13.77
N MET A 336 5.51 6.02 -12.81
CA MET A 336 6.83 5.53 -12.41
C MET A 336 6.71 4.18 -11.70
N GLU A 337 5.82 4.06 -10.71
CA GLU A 337 5.65 2.85 -9.91
C GLU A 337 5.28 1.66 -10.79
N LEU A 338 4.49 1.83 -11.86
CA LEU A 338 4.20 0.73 -12.78
C LEU A 338 5.47 0.18 -13.46
N SER A 339 6.36 1.07 -13.91
CA SER A 339 7.63 0.66 -14.51
C SER A 339 8.51 -0.05 -13.48
N LEU A 340 8.63 0.56 -12.29
CA LEU A 340 9.47 0.07 -11.21
C LEU A 340 8.99 -1.28 -10.66
N SER A 341 7.69 -1.46 -10.46
CA SER A 341 7.06 -2.70 -9.96
C SER A 341 7.25 -3.87 -10.91
N VAL A 342 7.02 -3.66 -12.20
CA VAL A 342 7.26 -4.70 -13.22
C VAL A 342 8.73 -5.10 -13.23
N ARG A 343 9.65 -4.12 -13.22
CA ARG A 343 11.09 -4.40 -13.22
C ARG A 343 11.53 -5.11 -11.92
N CYS A 344 11.05 -4.69 -10.75
CA CYS A 344 11.33 -5.34 -9.47
C CYS A 344 10.85 -6.79 -9.45
N GLY A 345 9.66 -7.04 -10.00
CA GLY A 345 9.14 -8.41 -10.17
C GLY A 345 10.08 -9.28 -10.99
N LEU A 346 10.64 -8.74 -12.08
CA LEU A 346 11.51 -9.48 -12.99
C LEU A 346 12.95 -9.66 -12.48
N VAL A 347 13.51 -8.74 -11.68
CA VAL A 347 14.91 -8.83 -11.19
C VAL A 347 15.17 -10.08 -10.34
N GLY A 348 14.20 -10.49 -9.52
CA GLY A 348 14.22 -11.77 -8.81
C GLY A 348 14.21 -11.69 -7.29
N GLU A 349 14.56 -10.56 -6.67
CA GLU A 349 14.45 -10.43 -5.21
C GLU A 349 13.01 -10.52 -4.73
N PHE A 350 12.05 -10.02 -5.51
CA PHE A 350 10.64 -10.15 -5.19
C PHE A 350 10.21 -11.63 -5.09
N LYS A 351 10.60 -12.45 -6.08
CA LYS A 351 10.36 -13.90 -6.09
C LYS A 351 10.98 -14.56 -4.86
N GLU A 352 12.23 -14.24 -4.54
CA GLU A 352 12.96 -14.81 -3.40
C GLU A 352 12.36 -14.41 -2.03
N GLY A 353 11.99 -13.15 -1.88
CA GLY A 353 11.37 -12.65 -0.66
C GLY A 353 10.03 -13.34 -0.37
N ILE A 354 9.19 -13.51 -1.40
CA ILE A 354 7.93 -14.25 -1.28
C ILE A 354 8.19 -15.73 -0.97
N ARG A 355 9.18 -16.36 -1.62
CA ARG A 355 9.58 -17.74 -1.34
C ARG A 355 9.90 -17.91 0.14
N ALA A 356 10.83 -17.12 0.65
CA ALA A 356 11.34 -17.21 2.02
C ALA A 356 10.26 -16.96 3.07
N ARG A 357 9.35 -16.00 2.83
CA ARG A 357 8.38 -15.56 3.85
C ARG A 357 7.02 -16.26 3.78
N LEU A 358 6.57 -16.70 2.61
CA LEU A 358 5.19 -17.17 2.42
C LEU A 358 5.03 -18.54 1.79
N ILE A 359 5.96 -18.95 0.94
CA ILE A 359 5.92 -20.26 0.26
C ILE A 359 6.60 -21.30 1.15
N GLU A 360 7.91 -21.16 1.36
CA GLU A 360 8.73 -22.08 2.17
C GLU A 360 8.73 -21.68 3.65
N LYS A 361 8.53 -20.40 3.96
CA LYS A 361 8.44 -19.86 5.32
C LYS A 361 9.68 -20.16 6.18
N ASP A 362 10.86 -20.20 5.55
CA ASP A 362 12.13 -20.38 6.23
C ASP A 362 12.62 -19.08 6.92
N GLY A 363 12.10 -17.92 6.50
CA GLY A 363 12.54 -16.61 6.98
C GLY A 363 13.97 -16.23 6.58
N GLN A 364 14.55 -16.92 5.60
CA GLN A 364 15.95 -16.79 5.18
C GLN A 364 16.05 -16.46 3.68
N PRO A 365 15.67 -15.24 3.27
CA PRO A 365 15.80 -14.81 1.88
C PRO A 365 17.27 -14.71 1.47
N LYS A 366 17.57 -15.20 0.27
CA LYS A 366 18.87 -15.12 -0.40
C LYS A 366 18.88 -13.91 -1.33
N TRP A 367 18.92 -12.72 -0.74
CA TRP A 367 19.02 -11.46 -1.47
C TRP A 367 20.19 -11.47 -2.46
N LEU A 368 20.04 -10.76 -3.58
CA LEU A 368 21.06 -10.67 -4.63
C LEU A 368 22.33 -10.00 -4.09
N TYR A 369 22.14 -9.05 -3.17
CA TYR A 369 23.20 -8.34 -2.46
C TYR A 369 23.15 -8.67 -0.97
N LYS A 370 24.34 -8.85 -0.36
CA LYS A 370 24.43 -9.20 1.06
C LYS A 370 24.39 -7.98 1.97
N THR A 371 24.92 -6.86 1.51
CA THR A 371 25.00 -5.61 2.25
C THR A 371 24.56 -4.44 1.38
N LEU A 372 24.24 -3.31 2.01
CA LEU A 372 23.91 -2.07 1.30
C LEU A 372 25.02 -1.62 0.35
N SER A 373 26.28 -1.73 0.76
CA SER A 373 27.41 -1.27 -0.03
C SER A 373 27.74 -2.17 -1.22
N ASP A 374 27.19 -3.39 -1.27
CA ASP A 374 27.35 -4.30 -2.41
C ASP A 374 26.43 -3.93 -3.59
N VAL A 375 25.39 -3.13 -3.36
CA VAL A 375 24.40 -2.79 -4.38
C VAL A 375 25.02 -1.87 -5.44
N ASP A 376 24.98 -2.30 -6.69
CA ASP A 376 25.45 -1.52 -7.82
C ASP A 376 24.37 -0.52 -8.28
N ASN A 377 24.66 0.77 -8.14
CA ASN A 377 23.74 1.85 -8.53
C ASN A 377 23.30 1.77 -10.00
N ARG A 378 24.07 1.14 -10.89
CA ARG A 378 23.65 0.94 -12.29
C ARG A 378 22.37 0.11 -12.39
N LEU A 379 22.19 -0.88 -11.51
CA LEU A 379 20.94 -1.63 -11.44
C LEU A 379 19.81 -0.74 -10.93
N VAL A 380 20.03 -0.02 -9.83
CA VAL A 380 19.03 0.87 -9.23
C VAL A 380 18.55 1.91 -10.24
N ASP A 381 19.48 2.62 -10.90
CA ASP A 381 19.16 3.61 -11.94
C ASP A 381 18.38 2.99 -13.11
N SER A 382 18.74 1.77 -13.51
CA SER A 382 18.01 1.07 -14.58
C SER A 382 16.56 0.73 -14.17
N LEU A 383 16.29 0.52 -12.88
CA LEU A 383 14.96 0.23 -12.36
C LEU A 383 14.01 1.42 -12.46
N PHE A 384 14.54 2.64 -12.34
CA PHE A 384 13.77 3.90 -12.48
C PHE A 384 13.64 4.37 -13.93
N THR A 385 14.28 3.69 -14.89
CA THR A 385 14.12 4.03 -16.31
C THR A 385 12.72 3.60 -16.79
N PRO A 386 11.89 4.51 -17.36
CA PRO A 386 10.55 4.18 -17.82
C PRO A 386 10.54 2.97 -18.77
N LEU A 387 9.61 2.03 -18.56
CA LEU A 387 9.43 0.87 -19.45
C LEU A 387 8.75 1.25 -20.78
N TRP A 388 8.02 2.35 -20.79
CA TRP A 388 7.26 2.82 -21.94
C TRP A 388 7.55 4.30 -22.21
N HIS A 389 7.40 4.70 -23.47
CA HIS A 389 7.16 6.10 -23.77
C HIS A 389 5.84 6.55 -23.13
N GLN A 390 5.73 7.85 -22.78
CA GLN A 390 4.58 8.37 -22.06
C GLN A 390 3.23 8.00 -22.71
N GLN A 391 3.13 8.12 -24.05
CA GLN A 391 1.90 7.80 -24.80
C GLN A 391 1.55 6.31 -24.85
N GLU A 392 2.51 5.44 -24.55
CA GLU A 392 2.35 3.98 -24.56
C GLU A 392 2.20 3.41 -23.14
N ASN A 393 2.37 4.25 -22.11
CA ASN A 393 2.23 3.82 -20.73
C ASN A 393 0.77 3.40 -20.47
N PRO A 394 0.53 2.21 -19.90
CA PRO A 394 -0.82 1.74 -19.58
C PRO A 394 -1.65 2.68 -18.70
N LEU A 395 -0.99 3.57 -17.95
CA LEU A 395 -1.59 4.56 -17.06
C LEU A 395 -1.54 5.99 -17.64
N THR A 396 -1.28 6.17 -18.94
CA THR A 396 -1.18 7.51 -19.55
C THR A 396 -2.47 8.34 -19.43
N ASN A 397 -3.61 7.70 -19.20
CA ASN A 397 -4.91 8.36 -19.01
C ASN A 397 -5.06 9.01 -17.62
N LEU A 398 -4.09 8.82 -16.71
CA LEU A 398 -4.07 9.47 -15.40
C LEU A 398 -3.49 10.90 -15.44
N LEU A 399 -2.82 11.27 -16.54
CA LEU A 399 -2.14 12.56 -16.72
C LEU A 399 -3.06 13.69 -17.22
#